data_AF-A0A355A877-F1
#
_entry.id   AF-A0A355A877-F1
#
_cell.length_a   1.000
_cell.length_b   1.000
_cell.length_c   1.000
_cell.angle_alpha   90.00
_cell.angle_beta   90.00
_cell.angle_gamma   90.00
#
_symmetry.space_group_name_H-M   'P 1'
#
loop_
_entity.id
_entity.type
_entity.pdbx_description
1 polymer ?
#
loop_
_entity_poly.entity_id
_entity_poly.type
_entity_poly.pdbx_seq_one_letter_code
_entity_poly.pdbx_strand_id
1 'polypeptide(L)'
;MRFYVELVTDSNKELVLPIQYNYFIQSALYRSLDQDFASFLHEQGYESGGRKFKLFTFSRLMGRFQINKDTIAFKPPVKLVVSSPVNEFCQSLINGLLAKEAFQLEKNYLRVESVRVENPGVNGETLK
;
A
#
# COMPACT_ATOMS: atom_id res chain seq x y z
N MET A 1 -0.51 3.70 12.70
CA MET A 1 0.84 3.79 12.10
C MET A 1 0.73 4.14 10.61
N ARG A 2 1.78 4.74 10.05
CA ARG A 2 1.92 5.09 8.64
C ARG A 2 3.21 4.49 8.07
N PHE A 3 3.09 3.84 6.93
CA PHE A 3 4.16 3.18 6.19
C PHE A 3 4.45 3.98 4.94
N TYR A 4 5.71 4.33 4.71
CA TYR A 4 6.20 4.92 3.48
C TYR A 4 7.03 3.84 2.79
N VAL A 5 6.50 3.33 1.68
CA VAL A 5 7.07 2.23 0.91
C VAL A 5 7.66 2.81 -0.36
N GLU A 6 8.95 2.54 -0.61
CA GLU A 6 9.63 2.88 -1.85
C GLU A 6 9.78 1.62 -2.70
N LEU A 7 9.31 1.69 -3.94
CA LEU A 7 9.22 0.58 -4.88
C LEU A 7 10.07 0.86 -6.11
N VAL A 8 10.82 -0.14 -6.55
CA VAL A 8 11.65 -0.08 -7.76
C VAL A 8 11.37 -1.26 -8.67
N THR A 9 11.56 -1.07 -9.98
CA THR A 9 11.52 -2.16 -10.95
C THR A 9 12.92 -2.74 -11.15
N ASP A 10 13.06 -4.04 -11.39
CA ASP A 10 14.36 -4.72 -11.48
C ASP A 10 15.31 -4.16 -12.57
N SER A 11 14.78 -3.48 -13.58
CA SER A 11 15.56 -2.94 -14.72
C SER A 11 15.44 -1.42 -14.91
N ASN A 12 15.03 -0.68 -13.86
CA ASN A 12 14.73 0.77 -13.94
C ASN A 12 13.77 1.14 -15.10
N LYS A 13 12.95 0.18 -15.54
CA LYS A 13 11.93 0.41 -16.55
C LYS A 13 10.78 1.19 -15.93
N GLU A 14 10.06 1.92 -16.78
CA GLU A 14 8.88 2.64 -16.32
C GLU A 14 7.80 1.65 -15.87
N LEU A 15 7.19 1.94 -14.72
CA LEU A 15 5.99 1.26 -14.24
C LEU A 15 4.78 1.84 -14.99
N VAL A 16 4.26 1.08 -15.95
CA VAL A 16 3.08 1.48 -16.72
C VAL A 16 1.84 0.82 -16.13
N LEU A 17 0.84 1.64 -15.79
CA LEU A 17 -0.43 1.19 -15.20
C LEU A 17 -1.61 1.88 -15.89
N PRO A 18 -2.81 1.29 -15.90
CA PRO A 18 -4.03 2.01 -16.24
C PRO A 18 -4.26 3.17 -15.26
N ILE A 19 -4.89 4.27 -15.68
CA ILE A 19 -5.18 5.42 -14.79
C ILE A 19 -5.98 5.00 -13.53
N GLN A 20 -6.83 3.98 -13.65
CA GLN A 20 -7.62 3.42 -12.57
C GLN A 20 -6.87 2.32 -11.79
N TYR A 21 -5.60 2.56 -11.44
CA TYR A 21 -4.72 1.54 -10.84
C TYR A 21 -4.98 1.22 -9.36
N ASN A 22 -5.94 1.90 -8.71
CA ASN A 22 -6.20 1.74 -7.27
C ASN A 22 -6.56 0.29 -6.91
N TYR A 23 -7.28 -0.42 -7.78
CA TYR A 23 -7.60 -1.84 -7.58
C TYR A 23 -6.33 -2.69 -7.45
N PHE A 24 -5.32 -2.45 -8.30
CA PHE A 24 -4.07 -3.20 -8.25
C PHE A 24 -3.28 -2.92 -6.97
N ILE A 25 -3.27 -1.67 -6.49
CA ILE A 25 -2.65 -1.33 -5.20
C ILE A 25 -3.35 -2.08 -4.07
N GLN A 26 -4.68 -2.01 -4.04
CA GLN A 26 -5.47 -2.69 -3.01
C GLN A 26 -5.22 -4.20 -3.02
N SER A 27 -5.26 -4.84 -4.20
CA SER A 27 -4.96 -6.27 -4.33
C SER A 27 -3.53 -6.61 -3.89
N ALA A 28 -2.54 -5.76 -4.20
CA ALA A 28 -1.17 -5.95 -3.76
C ALA A 28 -1.06 -5.87 -2.24
N LEU A 29 -1.71 -4.88 -1.61
CA LEU A 29 -1.74 -4.75 -0.16
C LEU A 29 -2.36 -5.98 0.51
N TYR A 30 -3.51 -6.47 0.03
CA TYR A 30 -4.12 -7.69 0.56
C TYR A 30 -3.20 -8.90 0.41
N ARG A 31 -2.52 -9.04 -0.74
CA ARG A 31 -1.54 -10.11 -0.93
C ARG A 31 -0.37 -9.97 0.03
N SER A 32 0.01 -8.77 0.45
CA SER A 32 1.08 -8.50 1.42
C SER A 32 0.65 -8.69 2.87
N LEU A 33 -0.59 -9.07 3.17
CA LEU A 33 -1.01 -9.44 4.52
C LEU A 33 -0.87 -10.95 4.75
N ASP A 34 -0.79 -11.35 6.00
CA ASP A 34 -0.90 -12.74 6.45
C ASP A 34 -2.25 -13.30 6.00
N GLN A 35 -2.26 -14.55 5.55
CA GLN A 35 -3.41 -15.15 4.88
C GLN A 35 -4.67 -15.16 5.77
N ASP A 36 -4.51 -15.42 7.06
CA ASP A 36 -5.62 -15.43 8.02
C ASP A 36 -6.19 -14.02 8.25
N PHE A 37 -5.32 -13.01 8.32
CA PHE A 37 -5.72 -11.63 8.54
C PHE A 37 -6.32 -10.99 7.28
N ALA A 38 -5.79 -11.33 6.10
CA ALA A 38 -6.36 -10.96 4.82
C ALA A 38 -7.79 -11.50 4.67
N SER A 39 -8.01 -12.76 5.09
CA SER A 39 -9.33 -13.41 5.07
C SER A 39 -10.31 -12.75 6.03
N PHE A 40 -9.89 -12.51 7.29
CA PHE A 40 -10.69 -11.75 8.26
C PHE A 40 -11.10 -10.38 7.72
N LEU A 41 -10.13 -9.62 7.18
CA LEU A 41 -10.40 -8.32 6.62
C LEU A 41 -11.32 -8.40 5.42
N HIS A 42 -11.14 -9.35 4.51
CA HIS A 42 -11.95 -9.47 3.31
C HIS A 42 -13.41 -9.83 3.66
N GLU A 43 -13.63 -10.81 4.52
CA GLU A 43 -14.94 -11.41 4.80
C GLU A 43 -15.75 -10.68 5.87
N GLN A 44 -15.11 -10.37 7.00
CA GLN A 44 -15.76 -9.68 8.13
C GLN A 44 -15.41 -8.20 8.13
N GLY A 45 -14.12 -7.87 8.27
CA GLY A 45 -13.69 -6.52 8.64
C GLY A 45 -14.27 -6.10 10.01
N TYR A 46 -14.17 -4.81 10.31
CA TYR A 46 -14.69 -4.22 11.54
C TYR A 46 -16.12 -3.76 11.32
N GLU A 47 -17.07 -4.28 12.07
CA GLU A 47 -18.48 -3.87 11.97
C GLU A 47 -18.82 -2.78 12.99
N SER A 48 -19.45 -1.70 12.51
CA SER A 48 -20.06 -0.69 13.37
C SER A 48 -21.29 -0.11 12.69
N GLY A 49 -22.43 -0.13 13.39
CA GLY A 49 -23.72 0.35 12.86
C GLY A 49 -24.15 -0.34 11.56
N GLY A 50 -23.86 -1.64 11.41
CA GLY A 50 -24.18 -2.42 10.20
C GLY A 50 -23.28 -2.17 9.00
N ARG A 51 -22.18 -1.42 9.15
CA ARG A 51 -21.19 -1.16 8.09
C ARG A 51 -19.88 -1.89 8.39
N LYS A 52 -19.32 -2.52 7.37
CA LYS A 52 -18.01 -3.18 7.41
C LYS A 52 -16.90 -2.20 7.02
N PHE A 53 -15.94 -1.97 7.90
CA PHE A 53 -14.77 -1.15 7.68
C PHE A 53 -13.52 -2.01 7.63
N LYS A 54 -12.59 -1.69 6.73
CA LYS A 54 -11.29 -2.40 6.64
C LYS A 54 -10.21 -1.73 7.50
N LEU A 55 -10.48 -0.51 8.00
CA LEU A 55 -9.58 0.28 8.85
C LEU A 55 -8.15 0.42 8.31
N PHE A 56 -8.00 0.64 7.00
CA PHE A 56 -6.74 1.11 6.42
C PHE A 56 -7.04 2.04 5.24
N THR A 57 -6.04 2.83 4.84
CA THR A 57 -6.07 3.68 3.65
C THR A 57 -4.69 3.70 3.00
N PHE A 58 -4.63 4.13 1.75
CA PHE A 58 -3.39 4.28 1.01
C PHE A 58 -3.42 5.51 0.10
N SER A 59 -2.25 6.06 -0.20
CA SER A 59 -2.10 7.17 -1.13
C SER A 59 -2.20 6.71 -2.59
N ARG A 60 -2.35 7.66 -3.50
CA ARG A 60 -1.92 7.43 -4.89
C ARG A 60 -0.41 7.12 -4.92
N LEU A 61 0.03 6.44 -5.97
CA LEU A 61 1.46 6.35 -6.27
C LEU A 61 2.05 7.75 -6.49
N MET A 62 3.20 8.00 -5.89
CA MET A 62 3.94 9.26 -5.97
C MET A 62 5.28 9.02 -6.65
N GLY A 63 5.70 9.95 -7.50
CA GLY A 63 6.93 9.84 -8.27
C GLY A 63 6.87 10.71 -9.51
N ARG A 64 7.90 10.60 -10.36
CA ARG A 64 7.88 11.23 -11.69
C ARG A 64 7.01 10.37 -12.59
N PHE A 65 6.04 10.97 -13.26
CA PHE A 65 5.17 10.22 -14.17
C PHE A 65 4.78 11.02 -15.41
N GLN A 66 4.29 10.31 -16.41
CA GLN A 66 3.65 10.85 -17.59
C GLN A 66 2.30 10.14 -17.80
N ILE A 67 1.29 10.88 -18.21
CA ILE A 67 -0.04 10.34 -18.53
C ILE A 67 -0.20 10.29 -20.04
N ASN A 68 -0.61 9.13 -20.56
CA ASN A 68 -0.90 8.91 -21.96
C ASN A 68 -2.29 8.30 -22.08
N LYS A 69 -3.29 9.13 -22.41
CA LYS A 69 -4.72 8.76 -22.53
C LYS A 69 -5.25 8.00 -21.31
N ASP A 70 -5.20 6.68 -21.36
CA ASP A 70 -5.74 5.72 -20.40
C ASP A 70 -4.68 5.11 -19.48
N THR A 71 -3.41 5.42 -19.71
CA THR A 71 -2.26 4.90 -18.93
C THR A 71 -1.47 6.00 -18.25
N ILE A 72 -0.77 5.62 -17.19
CA ILE A 72 0.21 6.41 -16.47
C ILE A 72 1.51 5.62 -16.37
N ALA A 73 2.62 6.24 -16.75
CA ALA A 73 3.95 5.66 -16.70
C ALA A 73 4.76 6.37 -15.62
N PHE A 74 5.15 5.65 -14.57
CA PHE A 74 6.00 6.16 -13.49
C PHE A 74 7.46 5.78 -13.73
N LYS A 75 8.37 6.75 -13.59
CA LYS A 75 9.80 6.47 -13.50
C LYS A 75 10.15 6.07 -12.06
N PRO A 76 10.77 4.90 -11.83
CA PRO A 76 11.25 4.51 -10.52
C PRO A 76 12.25 5.53 -9.94
N PRO A 77 12.33 5.67 -8.61
CA PRO A 77 11.52 4.98 -7.61
C PRO A 77 10.09 5.54 -7.51
N VAL A 78 9.15 4.67 -7.13
CA VAL A 78 7.73 5.02 -6.90
C VAL A 78 7.41 4.86 -5.42
N LYS A 79 6.69 5.82 -4.86
CA LYS A 79 6.37 5.86 -3.43
C LYS A 79 4.89 5.59 -3.19
N LEU A 80 4.61 4.76 -2.20
CA LEU A 80 3.28 4.44 -1.72
C LEU A 80 3.22 4.70 -0.22
N VAL A 81 2.20 5.40 0.24
CA VAL A 81 1.93 5.57 1.67
C VAL A 81 0.74 4.72 2.05
N VAL A 82 0.88 3.90 3.10
CA VAL A 82 -0.21 3.08 3.66
C VAL A 82 -0.39 3.46 5.13
N SER A 83 -1.63 3.57 5.60
CA SER A 83 -1.91 3.94 6.99
C SER A 83 -3.04 3.10 7.56
N SER A 84 -2.87 2.66 8.81
CA SER A 84 -3.92 1.98 9.56
C SER A 84 -3.79 2.30 11.06
N PRO A 85 -4.91 2.48 11.78
CA PRO A 85 -4.91 2.52 13.24
C PRO A 85 -4.84 1.12 13.88
N VAL A 86 -4.99 0.04 13.11
CA VAL A 86 -5.04 -1.34 13.60
C VAL A 86 -3.62 -1.90 13.67
N ASN A 87 -3.16 -2.28 14.86
CA ASN A 87 -1.82 -2.79 15.07
C ASN A 87 -1.59 -4.13 14.35
N GLU A 88 -2.59 -5.01 14.34
CA GLU A 88 -2.57 -6.31 13.68
C GLU A 88 -2.37 -6.14 12.16
N PHE A 89 -3.07 -5.20 11.53
CA PHE A 89 -2.84 -4.84 10.12
C PHE A 89 -1.42 -4.36 9.90
N CYS A 90 -0.93 -3.48 10.79
CA CYS A 90 0.39 -2.89 10.67
C CYS A 90 1.50 -3.95 10.76
N GLN A 91 1.38 -4.90 11.69
CA GLN A 91 2.31 -6.02 11.85
C GLN A 91 2.25 -6.98 10.66
N SER A 92 1.05 -7.31 10.23
CA SER A 92 0.85 -8.21 9.09
C SER A 92 1.44 -7.63 7.80
N LEU A 93 1.19 -6.34 7.54
CA LEU A 93 1.70 -5.64 6.37
C LEU A 93 3.23 -5.57 6.37
N ILE A 94 3.86 -5.20 7.49
CA ILE A 94 5.33 -5.09 7.53
C ILE A 94 5.98 -6.46 7.32
N ASN A 95 5.44 -7.51 7.94
CA ASN A 95 5.96 -8.87 7.77
C ASN A 95 5.85 -9.32 6.31
N GLY A 96 4.70 -9.14 5.67
CA GLY A 96 4.53 -9.54 4.28
C GLY A 96 5.29 -8.67 3.28
N LEU A 97 5.52 -7.38 3.56
CA LEU A 97 6.40 -6.53 2.74
C LEU A 97 7.88 -6.95 2.84
N LEU A 98 8.33 -7.43 4.01
CA LEU A 98 9.70 -7.89 4.22
C LEU A 98 9.93 -9.32 3.73
N ALA A 99 8.93 -10.20 3.84
CA ALA A 99 9.03 -11.60 3.45
C ALA A 99 8.88 -11.83 1.93
N LYS A 100 8.19 -10.93 1.22
CA LYS A 100 7.95 -11.08 -0.22
C LYS A 100 9.02 -10.40 -1.04
N GLU A 101 9.56 -11.13 -2.01
CA GLU A 101 10.55 -10.61 -2.95
C GLU A 101 9.97 -9.54 -3.89
N ALA A 102 8.66 -9.59 -4.16
CA ALA A 102 8.00 -8.68 -5.10
C ALA A 102 6.61 -8.20 -4.64
N PHE A 103 6.39 -6.90 -4.80
CA PHE A 103 5.12 -6.19 -4.73
C PHE A 103 4.51 -6.10 -6.14
N GLN A 104 3.52 -6.95 -6.43
CA GLN A 104 2.95 -7.05 -7.78
C GLN A 104 1.83 -6.03 -8.01
N LEU A 105 1.99 -5.16 -9.00
CA LEU A 105 0.96 -4.22 -9.50
C LEU A 105 0.60 -4.55 -10.95
N GLU A 106 -0.63 -5.01 -11.19
CA GLU A 106 -1.07 -5.56 -12.47
C GLU A 106 -0.11 -6.69 -12.92
N LYS A 107 0.64 -6.51 -14.02
CA LYS A 107 1.65 -7.47 -14.50
C LYS A 107 3.09 -7.09 -14.13
N ASN A 108 3.26 -6.00 -13.36
CA ASN A 108 4.55 -5.48 -12.97
C ASN A 108 4.95 -6.02 -11.60
N TYR A 109 6.16 -6.55 -11.49
CA TYR A 109 6.76 -6.98 -10.23
C TYR A 109 7.73 -5.89 -9.78
N LEU A 110 7.47 -5.32 -8.60
CA LEU A 110 8.32 -4.28 -8.02
C LEU A 110 9.01 -4.81 -6.78
N ARG A 111 10.29 -4.51 -6.62
CA ARG A 111 11.02 -4.78 -5.38
C ARG A 111 10.74 -3.66 -4.38
N VAL A 112 10.54 -4.04 -3.12
CA VAL A 112 10.50 -3.08 -2.02
C VAL A 112 11.94 -2.65 -1.72
N GLU A 113 12.27 -1.40 -2.04
CA GLU A 113 13.61 -0.85 -1.81
C GLU A 113 13.77 -0.38 -0.37
N SER A 114 12.75 0.28 0.19
CA SER A 114 12.74 0.65 1.60
C SER A 114 11.32 0.75 2.16
N VAL A 115 11.21 0.52 3.48
CA VAL A 115 10.01 0.78 4.25
C VAL A 115 10.39 1.65 5.44
N ARG A 116 9.76 2.82 5.55
CA ARG A 116 9.85 3.68 6.73
C ARG A 116 8.50 3.67 7.45
N VAL A 117 8.54 3.54 8.77
CA VAL A 117 7.34 3.50 9.60
C VAL A 117 7.32 4.71 10.53
N GLU A 118 6.19 5.39 10.57
CA GLU A 118 5.91 6.45 11.52
C GLU A 118 4.71 6.06 12.38
N ASN A 119 4.84 6.25 13.69
CA ASN A 119 3.70 6.23 14.60
C ASN A 119 3.43 7.66 15.05
N PRO A 120 2.59 8.42 14.33
CA PRO A 120 2.29 9.79 14.71
C PRO A 120 1.62 9.79 16.09
N GLY A 121 2.37 10.20 17.10
CA GLY A 121 1.88 10.43 18.44
C GLY A 121 1.24 11.81 18.54
N VAL A 122 0.18 11.92 19.33
CA VAL A 122 -0.39 13.21 19.72
C VAL A 122 0.41 13.70 20.93
N ASN A 123 1.34 14.63 20.71
CA ASN A 123 2.14 15.24 21.78
C ASN A 123 1.49 16.52 22.37
N GLY A 124 0.19 16.75 22.12
CA GLY A 124 -0.55 17.90 22.65
C GLY A 124 -2.05 17.84 22.36
N GLU A 125 -2.87 18.51 23.17
CA GLU A 125 -4.34 18.44 23.13
C GLU A 125 -5.00 19.12 21.90
N THR A 126 -4.22 19.65 20.96
CA THR A 126 -4.75 20.41 19.81
C THR A 126 -4.12 19.99 18.49
N LEU A 127 -4.96 19.78 17.48
CA LEU A 127 -4.57 19.73 16.08
C LEU A 127 -4.37 21.18 15.61
N LYS A 128 -3.13 21.57 15.28
CA LYS A 128 -2.85 22.86 14.63
C LYS A 128 -3.08 22.76 13.12
#